data_AF-A0A4Q3F695-F1
#
_entry.id   AF-A0A4Q3F695-F1
#
_cell.length_a   1.000
_cell.length_b   1.000
_cell.length_c   1.000
_cell.angle_alpha   90.00
_cell.angle_beta   90.00
_cell.angle_gamma   90.00
#
_symmetry.space_group_name_H-M   'P 1'
#
loop_
_entity.id
_entity.type
_entity.pdbx_description
1 polymer ?
#
loop_
_entity_poly.entity_id
_entity_poly.type
_entity_poly.pdbx_seq_one_letter_code
_entity_poly.pdbx_strand_id
1 'polypeptide(L)'
;MGDDIFEVARVLPDGADTVYGLVTLLHPELTPDGWAAFVRDHSQDGAQPSGVFALRDARGMPHALFGFRIARRITGGTTLEISEIAMMRLPGTCLVDALLRFA
;
A
#
# COMPACT_ATOMS: atom_id res chain seq x y z
N MET A 1 10.62 6.18 23.77
CA MET A 1 10.29 7.21 22.77
C MET A 1 10.44 6.49 21.44
N GLY A 2 9.35 5.93 20.91
CA GLY A 2 9.44 5.02 19.78
C GLY A 2 9.69 5.82 18.52
N ASP A 3 10.84 5.62 17.88
CA ASP A 3 11.10 6.11 16.53
C ASP A 3 9.97 5.59 15.62
N ASP A 4 9.21 6.51 15.02
CA ASP A 4 8.35 6.17 13.89
C ASP A 4 9.27 5.91 12.70
N ILE A 5 9.82 4.69 12.66
CA ILE A 5 10.76 4.24 11.63
C ILE A 5 10.07 4.24 10.26
N PHE A 6 8.73 4.09 10.23
CA PHE A 6 7.95 4.00 9.02
C PHE A 6 6.77 4.97 8.98
N GLU A 7 6.60 5.63 7.84
CA GLU A 7 5.43 6.41 7.46
C GLU A 7 4.53 5.61 6.51
N VAL A 8 3.21 5.69 6.70
CA VAL A 8 2.23 5.14 5.77
C VAL A 8 1.71 6.27 4.87
N ALA A 9 1.95 6.17 3.57
CA ALA A 9 1.54 7.17 2.61
C ALA A 9 0.77 6.56 1.44
N ARG A 10 -0.29 7.23 0.97
CA ARG A 10 -1.05 6.76 -0.21
C ARG A 10 -0.18 6.90 -1.45
N VAL A 11 -0.16 5.87 -2.28
CA VAL A 11 0.42 5.95 -3.61
C VAL A 11 -0.65 6.56 -4.52
N LEU A 12 -0.45 7.82 -4.88
CA LEU A 12 -1.27 8.49 -5.88
C LEU A 12 -0.89 7.98 -7.28
N PRO A 13 -1.82 8.01 -8.26
CA PRO A 13 -1.52 7.61 -9.63
C PRO A 13 -0.27 8.29 -10.21
N ASP A 14 -0.10 9.59 -9.94
CA ASP A 14 1.04 10.39 -10.41
C ASP A 14 2.36 10.08 -9.69
N GLY A 15 2.32 9.32 -8.59
CA GLY A 15 3.49 8.91 -7.80
C GLY A 15 3.76 7.41 -7.83
N ALA A 16 3.16 6.68 -8.77
CA ALA A 16 3.31 5.23 -8.89
C ALA A 16 4.76 4.80 -9.17
N ASP A 17 5.51 5.60 -9.91
CA ASP A 17 6.93 5.38 -10.23
C ASP A 17 7.81 5.30 -8.98
N THR A 18 7.50 6.09 -7.95
CA THR A 18 8.27 6.16 -6.69
C THR A 18 8.36 4.84 -5.94
N VAL A 19 7.46 3.90 -6.22
CA VAL A 19 7.43 2.58 -5.59
C VAL A 19 7.65 1.42 -6.57
N TYR A 20 7.78 1.71 -7.86
CA TYR A 20 7.93 0.68 -8.89
C TYR A 20 9.16 -0.19 -8.67
N GLY A 21 10.25 0.38 -8.14
CA GLY A 21 11.46 -0.38 -7.80
C GLY A 21 11.21 -1.56 -6.86
N LEU A 22 10.29 -1.42 -5.89
CA LEU A 22 9.90 -2.52 -5.02
C LEU A 22 9.00 -3.53 -5.75
N VAL A 23 8.09 -3.04 -6.60
CA VAL A 23 7.17 -3.89 -7.37
C VAL A 23 7.94 -4.80 -8.32
N THR A 24 8.87 -4.24 -9.12
CA THR A 24 9.63 -5.03 -10.11
C THR A 24 10.56 -6.07 -9.48
N LEU A 25 10.93 -5.91 -8.20
CA LEU A 25 11.74 -6.89 -7.49
C LEU A 25 10.94 -8.16 -7.15
N LEU A 26 9.62 -8.04 -6.94
CA LEU A 26 8.76 -9.16 -6.56
C LEU A 26 7.87 -9.65 -7.72
N HIS A 27 7.56 -8.78 -8.67
CA HIS A 27 6.73 -9.03 -9.86
C HIS A 27 7.47 -8.53 -11.12
N PRO A 28 8.58 -9.19 -11.52
CA PRO A 28 9.44 -8.73 -12.61
C PRO A 28 8.77 -8.71 -13.99
N GLU A 29 7.66 -9.45 -14.15
CA GLU A 29 6.84 -9.45 -15.36
C GLU A 29 6.01 -8.18 -15.53
N LEU A 30 5.84 -7.37 -14.47
CA LEU A 30 4.99 -6.19 -14.51
C LEU A 30 5.78 -4.98 -15.06
N THR A 31 5.28 -4.43 -16.17
CA THR A 31 5.85 -3.23 -16.78
C THR A 31 5.53 -1.97 -15.96
N PRO A 32 6.32 -0.87 -16.11
CA PRO A 32 6.01 0.39 -15.44
C PRO A 32 4.60 0.91 -15.80
N ASP A 33 4.22 0.80 -17.07
CA ASP A 33 2.89 1.21 -17.54
C ASP A 33 1.78 0.32 -16.97
N GLY A 34 2.02 -0.99 -16.86
CA GLY A 34 1.10 -1.93 -16.23
C GLY A 34 0.90 -1.63 -14.75
N TRP A 35 1.97 -1.26 -14.05
CA TRP A 35 1.91 -0.82 -12.66
C TRP A 35 1.14 0.50 -12.50
N ALA A 36 1.44 1.51 -13.32
CA ALA A 36 0.73 2.79 -13.27
C ALA A 36 -0.77 2.62 -13.58
N ALA A 37 -1.11 1.76 -14.54
CA ALA A 37 -2.49 1.39 -14.82
C ALA A 37 -3.15 0.70 -13.61
N PHE A 38 -2.47 -0.26 -12.98
CA PHE A 38 -2.96 -0.92 -11.77
C PHE A 38 -3.28 0.09 -10.66
N VAL A 39 -2.35 1.00 -10.34
CA VAL A 39 -2.54 2.01 -9.27
C VAL A 39 -3.73 2.93 -9.59
N ARG A 40 -3.82 3.40 -10.83
CA ARG A 40 -4.93 4.26 -11.28
C ARG A 40 -6.27 3.55 -11.16
N ASP A 41 -6.37 2.32 -11.67
CA ASP A 41 -7.62 1.58 -11.72
C ASP A 41 -8.10 1.16 -10.32
N HIS A 42 -7.17 0.97 -9.38
CA HIS A 42 -7.47 0.64 -7.98
C HIS A 42 -7.57 1.86 -7.06
N SER A 43 -7.31 3.08 -7.54
CA SER A 43 -7.45 4.32 -6.76
C SER A 43 -8.84 4.91 -6.93
N GLN A 44 -9.73 4.67 -5.96
CA GLN A 44 -11.08 5.21 -5.94
C GLN A 44 -11.30 6.03 -4.68
N ASP A 45 -11.85 7.24 -4.82
CA ASP A 45 -12.20 8.13 -3.71
C ASP A 45 -13.71 8.23 -3.45
N GLY A 46 -14.52 7.57 -4.29
CA GLY A 46 -15.97 7.68 -4.28
C GLY A 46 -16.65 6.85 -3.18
N ALA A 47 -17.85 6.35 -3.48
CA ALA A 47 -18.69 5.63 -2.51
C ALA A 47 -18.08 4.31 -1.98
N GLN A 48 -17.00 3.83 -2.61
CA GLN A 48 -16.23 2.67 -2.22
C GLN A 48 -14.73 2.97 -2.28
N PRO A 49 -14.16 3.66 -1.27
CA PRO A 49 -12.76 4.05 -1.31
C PRO A 49 -11.82 2.85 -1.43
N SER A 50 -10.84 2.96 -2.32
CA SER A 50 -9.78 1.97 -2.51
C SER A 50 -8.49 2.63 -2.99
N GLY A 51 -7.39 1.90 -2.87
CA GLY A 51 -6.10 2.37 -3.38
C GLY A 51 -4.95 1.52 -2.88
N VAL A 52 -3.76 2.08 -3.03
CA VAL A 52 -2.51 1.49 -2.57
C VAL A 52 -1.86 2.41 -1.54
N PHE A 53 -1.38 1.85 -0.45
CA PHE A 53 -0.51 2.54 0.50
C PHE A 53 0.88 1.92 0.48
N ALA A 54 1.89 2.77 0.66
CA ALA A 54 3.27 2.38 0.85
C ALA A 54 3.68 2.62 2.30
N LEU A 55 4.40 1.67 2.88
CA LEU A 55 5.19 1.91 4.08
C LEU A 55 6.58 2.36 3.62
N ARG A 56 6.97 3.56 4.04
CA ARG A 56 8.24 4.18 3.71
C ARG A 56 9.05 4.41 4.96
N ASP A 57 10.36 4.23 4.90
CA ASP A 57 11.21 4.68 6.01
C ASP A 57 11.38 6.20 6.02
N ALA A 58 12.08 6.72 7.03
CA ALA A 58 12.39 8.15 7.14
C ALA A 58 13.18 8.74 5.95
N ARG A 59 13.72 7.91 5.06
CA ARG A 59 14.40 8.34 3.82
C ARG A 59 13.46 8.33 2.60
N GLY A 60 12.20 7.96 2.79
CA GLY A 60 11.21 7.81 1.72
C GLY A 60 11.32 6.50 0.96
N MET A 61 12.18 5.56 1.39
CA MET A 61 12.35 4.28 0.70
C MET A 61 11.15 3.38 0.99
N PRO A 62 10.44 2.86 -0.03
CA PRO A 62 9.33 1.94 0.19
C PRO A 62 9.83 0.55 0.63
N HIS A 63 9.23 0.03 1.70
CA HIS A 63 9.52 -1.31 2.25
C HIS A 63 8.37 -2.28 2.06
N ALA A 64 7.14 -1.78 1.97
CA ALA A 64 5.95 -2.58 1.68
C ALA A 64 4.88 -1.78 0.95
N LEU A 65 4.06 -2.49 0.18
CA LEU A 65 2.90 -1.99 -0.55
C LEU A 65 1.70 -2.85 -0.20
N PHE A 66 0.60 -2.18 0.16
CA PHE A 66 -0.66 -2.81 0.48
C PHE A 66 -1.78 -2.18 -0.35
N GLY A 67 -2.63 -3.03 -0.91
CA GLY A 67 -3.91 -2.61 -1.46
C GLY A 67 -4.92 -2.50 -0.32
N PHE A 68 -5.75 -1.45 -0.33
CA PHE A 68 -6.88 -1.33 0.57
C PHE A 68 -8.17 -1.12 -0.20
N ARG A 69 -9.28 -1.58 0.37
CA ARG A 69 -10.63 -1.22 -0.08
C ARG A 69 -11.61 -1.21 1.08
N ILE A 70 -12.60 -0.32 1.02
CA ILE A 70 -13.74 -0.33 1.93
C ILE A 70 -14.86 -1.16 1.31
N ALA A 71 -15.10 -2.37 1.80
CA ALA A 71 -16.21 -3.22 1.38
C ALA A 71 -17.45 -2.95 2.22
N ARG A 72 -18.64 -2.93 1.61
CA ARG A 72 -19.91 -2.93 2.35
C ARG A 72 -20.29 -4.37 2.73
N ARG A 73 -20.65 -4.58 3.99
CA ARG A 73 -21.22 -5.85 4.47
C ARG A 73 -22.70 -5.92 4.15
N ILE A 74 -23.17 -7.13 3.90
CA ILE A 74 -24.59 -7.45 3.72
C ILE A 74 -25.42 -7.03 4.96
N THR A 75 -24.82 -7.02 6.15
CA THR A 75 -25.46 -6.64 7.41
C THR A 75 -25.53 -5.12 7.67
N GLY A 76 -25.16 -4.28 6.69
CA GLY A 76 -25.30 -2.82 6.82
C GLY A 76 -24.11 -2.08 7.45
N GLY A 77 -22.90 -2.67 7.41
CA GLY A 77 -21.66 -2.03 7.89
C GLY A 77 -20.59 -1.90 6.81
N THR A 78 -19.47 -1.26 7.13
CA THR A 78 -18.28 -1.20 6.27
C THR A 78 -17.17 -2.09 6.82
N THR A 79 -16.27 -2.56 5.95
CA THR A 79 -15.09 -3.35 6.30
C THR A 79 -13.91 -2.82 5.54
N LEU A 80 -12.84 -2.49 6.25
CA LEU A 80 -11.54 -2.27 5.64
C LEU A 80 -10.93 -3.62 5.33
N GLU A 81 -10.67 -3.86 4.05
CA GLU A 81 -9.89 -4.99 3.59
C GLU A 81 -8.52 -4.51 3.17
N ILE A 82 -7.49 -5.21 3.61
CA ILE A 82 -6.08 -4.94 3.30
C ILE A 82 -5.49 -6.18 2.67
N SER A 83 -4.76 -6.01 1.57
CA SER A 83 -4.10 -7.07 0.81
C SER A 83 -2.64 -6.72 0.59
N GLU A 84 -1.75 -7.69 0.75
CA GLU A 84 -0.31 -7.52 0.46
C GLU A 84 -0.09 -7.52 -1.05
N ILE A 85 0.61 -6.51 -1.57
CA ILE A 85 1.04 -6.44 -2.98
C ILE A 85 2.51 -6.81 -3.08
N ALA A 86 3.34 -6.20 -2.25
CA ALA A 86 4.78 -6.35 -2.27
C ALA A 86 5.36 -6.02 -0.89
N MET A 87 6.26 -6.85 -0.37
CA MET A 87 6.89 -6.60 0.92
C MET A 87 8.30 -7.16 0.95
N MET A 88 9.28 -6.32 1.29
CA MET A 88 10.59 -6.82 1.68
C MET A 88 10.48 -7.45 3.06
N ARG A 89 11.03 -8.66 3.23
CA ARG A 89 11.08 -9.31 4.54
C ARG A 89 11.98 -8.51 5.48
N LEU A 90 11.38 -7.59 6.21
CA LEU A 90 12.04 -6.88 7.31
C LEU A 90 12.11 -7.79 8.54
N PRO A 91 13.15 -7.66 9.39
CA PRO A 91 13.23 -8.42 10.63
C PRO A 91 12.09 -8.03 11.60
N GLY A 92 11.36 -9.01 12.14
CA GLY A 92 10.43 -8.82 13.26
C GLY A 92 8.99 -8.44 12.91
N THR A 93 8.22 -7.98 13.92
CA THR A 93 6.79 -7.62 13.86
C THR A 93 6.52 -6.14 13.53
N CYS A 94 7.57 -5.33 13.35
CA CYS A 94 7.49 -3.87 13.22
C CYS A 94 6.52 -3.39 12.13
N LEU A 95 6.32 -4.20 11.10
CA LEU A 95 5.48 -3.88 9.94
C LEU A 95 3.98 -4.06 10.25
N VAL A 96 3.63 -5.09 11.01
CA VAL A 96 2.25 -5.31 11.48
C VAL A 96 1.85 -4.21 12.45
N ASP A 97 2.75 -3.81 13.34
CA ASP A 97 2.51 -2.73 14.29
C ASP A 97 2.31 -1.37 13.57
N ALA A 98 3.09 -1.10 12.51
CA ALA A 98 2.92 0.11 11.70
C ALA A 98 1.59 0.11 10.92
N LEU A 99 1.19 -1.04 10.37
CA LEU A 99 -0.07 -1.19 9.64
C LEU A 99 -1.29 -1.03 10.58
N LEU A 100 -1.24 -1.62 11.77
CA LEU A 100 -2.32 -1.53 12.76
C LEU A 100 -2.52 -0.12 13.32
N ARG A 101 -1.49 0.75 13.29
CA ARG A 101 -1.63 2.16 13.70
C ARG A 101 -2.44 3.00 12.70
N PHE A 102 -2.57 2.55 11.47
CA PHE A 102 -3.32 3.26 10.42
C PHE A 102 -4.82 2.91 10.44
N ALA A 103 -5.19 1.72 10.91
CA ALA A 103 -6.58 1.23 10.95
C ALA A 103 -7.35 1.78 12.17
#